data_AF-A0A0F9P9S5-F1
#
_entry.id   AF-A0A0F9P9S5-F1
#
_cell.length_a   1.000
_cell.length_b   1.000
_cell.length_c   1.000
_cell.angle_alpha   90.00
_cell.angle_beta   90.00
_cell.angle_gamma   90.00
#
_symmetry.space_group_name_H-M   'P 1'
#
loop_
_entity.id
_entity.type
_entity.pdbx_description
1 polymer ?
#
loop_
_entity_poly.entity_id
_entity_poly.type
_entity_poly.pdbx_seq_one_letter_code
_entity_poly.pdbx_strand_id
1 'polypeptide(L)' 'MVKLKFFDLRTKKPFSTDKFDLVLKNGRRMAVAISPSGSKAVRFVRKDFVK' A
#
# COMPACT_ATOMS: atom_id res chain seq x y z
N MET A 1 8.52 9.41 -8.83
CA MET A 1 7.37 8.91 -8.05
C MET A 1 7.66 7.50 -7.60
N VAL A 2 7.68 7.23 -6.29
CA VAL A 2 7.93 5.89 -5.77
C VAL A 2 6.71 5.00 -6.02
N LYS A 3 6.90 3.86 -6.68
CA LYS A 3 5.84 2.84 -6.86
C LYS A 3 6.03 1.73 -5.85
N LEU A 4 4.96 1.39 -5.15
CA LEU A 4 4.93 0.27 -4.21
C LEU A 4 4.12 -0.89 -4.79
N LYS A 5 4.64 -2.11 -4.57
CA LYS A 5 3.92 -3.35 -4.87
C LYS A 5 3.00 -3.68 -3.70
N PHE A 6 1.73 -3.88 -4.00
CA PHE A 6 0.67 -4.33 -3.11
C PHE A 6 0.14 -5.68 -3.58
N PHE A 7 -0.66 -6.32 -2.73
CA PHE A 7 -1.35 -7.55 -3.07
C PHE A 7 -2.85 -7.34 -2.90
N ASP A 8 -3.60 -7.59 -3.97
CA ASP A 8 -5.05 -7.56 -3.95
C ASP A 8 -5.55 -8.92 -3.47
N LEU A 9 -6.15 -8.95 -2.27
CA LEU A 9 -6.67 -10.17 -1.66
C LEU A 9 -7.90 -10.72 -2.38
N ARG A 10 -8.66 -9.87 -3.09
CA ARG A 10 -9.88 -10.26 -3.79
C ARG A 10 -9.56 -10.96 -5.11
N THR A 11 -8.69 -10.36 -5.92
CA THR A 11 -8.25 -10.97 -7.19
C THR A 11 -7.08 -11.93 -7.01
N LYS A 12 -6.49 -11.99 -5.81
CA LYS A 12 -5.28 -12.76 -5.47
C LYS A 12 -4.09 -12.43 -6.37
N LYS A 13 -4.01 -11.19 -6.85
CA LYS A 13 -2.97 -10.71 -7.77
C LYS A 13 -2.15 -9.59 -7.16
N PRO A 14 -0.83 -9.55 -7.40
CA PRO A 14 -0.03 -8.39 -7.08
C PRO A 14 -0.35 -7.24 -8.05
N PHE A 15 -0.23 -6.01 -7.57
CA PHE A 15 -0.29 -4.81 -8.40
C PHE A 15 0.68 -3.76 -7.86
N SER A 16 1.09 -2.83 -8.71
CA SER A 16 2.01 -1.75 -8.31
C SER A 16 1.35 -0.39 -8.57
N THR A 17 1.47 0.53 -7.61
CA THR A 17 0.90 1.87 -7.74
C THR A 17 1.75 2.89 -6.97
N ASP A 18 1.74 4.13 -7.46
CA ASP A 18 2.23 5.35 -6.78
C ASP A 18 1.07 6.12 -6.09
N LYS A 19 -0.18 5.73 -6.37
CA LYS A 19 -1.40 6.23 -5.73
C LYS A 19 -1.65 5.47 -4.43
N PHE A 20 -0.90 5.84 -3.40
CA PHE A 20 -1.09 5.34 -2.04
C PHE A 20 -0.92 6.47 -1.01
N ASP A 21 -1.51 6.27 0.15
CA ASP A 21 -1.37 7.15 1.31
C ASP A 21 -0.52 6.47 2.38
N LEU A 22 0.29 7.25 3.08
CA LEU A 22 1.07 6.78 4.22
C LEU A 22 0.32 7.08 5.51
N VAL A 23 0.07 6.03 6.29
CA VAL A 23 -0.66 6.10 7.56
C VAL A 23 0.19 5.50 8.66
N LEU A 24 0.19 6.15 9.83
CA LEU A 24 0.80 5.63 11.05
C LEU A 24 -0.29 4.99 11.91
N LYS A 25 -0.20 3.69 12.18
CA LYS A 25 -1.12 2.98 13.08
C LYS A 25 -0.32 2.13 14.05
N ASN A 26 -0.59 2.28 15.35
CA ASN A 26 0.10 1.56 16.44
C ASN A 26 1.64 1.63 16.31
N GLY A 27 2.18 2.81 15.97
CA GLY A 27 3.62 3.04 15.79
C GLY A 27 4.22 2.46 14.51
N ARG A 28 3.43 1.80 13.65
CA ARG A 28 3.88 1.24 12.37
C ARG A 28 3.41 2.11 11.20
N ARG A 29 4.33 2.44 10.29
CA ARG A 29 3.97 3.09 9.01
C ARG A 29 3.47 2.04 8.03
N MET A 30 2.37 2.37 7.37
CA MET A 30 1.74 1.55 6.35
C MET A 30 1.44 2.41 5.13
N ALA A 31 1.65 1.85 3.96
CA ALA A 31 1.10 2.37 2.74
C ALA A 31 -0.28 1.73 2.50
N VAL A 32 -1.28 2.54 2.16
CA VAL A 32 -2.64 2.10 1.84
C VAL A 32 -2.98 2.55 0.43
N ALA A 33 -3.42 1.61 -0.39
CA ALA A 33 -3.82 1.85 -1.78
C ALA A 33 -5.18 1.22 -2.07
N ILE A 34 -5.85 1.72 -3.10
CA ILE A 34 -7.02 1.07 -3.69
C ILE A 34 -6.53 0.12 -4.78
N SER A 35 -6.88 -1.16 -4.65
CA SER A 35 -6.57 -2.19 -5.65
C SER A 35 -7.49 -2.09 -6.88
N PRO A 36 -7.11 -2.69 -8.02
CA PRO A 36 -7.94 -2.71 -9.22
C PRO A 36 -9.34 -3.32 -9.01
N SER A 37 -9.50 -4.20 -8.02
CA SER A 37 -10.80 -4.78 -7.66
C SER A 37 -11.67 -3.89 -6.77
N GLY A 38 -11.19 -2.70 -6.41
CA GLY A 38 -11.84 -1.75 -5.52
C GLY A 38 -11.59 -2.00 -4.02
N SER A 39 -10.92 -3.09 -3.65
CA SER A 39 -10.60 -3.38 -2.25
C SER A 39 -9.40 -2.56 -1.75
N LYS A 40 -9.37 -2.25 -0.45
CA LYS A 40 -8.20 -1.63 0.19
C LYS A 40 -7.06 -2.64 0.29
N ALA A 41 -5.87 -2.26 -0.16
CA ALA A 41 -4.64 -3.02 0.02
C ALA A 41 -3.69 -2.26 0.94
N VAL A 42 -3.03 -2.99 1.84
CA VAL A 42 -2.15 -2.41 2.86
C VAL A 42 -0.79 -3.10 2.81
N ARG A 43 0.28 -2.32 2.97
CA ARG A 43 1.65 -2.84 3.10
C ARG A 43 2.41 -2.08 4.17
N PHE A 44 3.12 -2.79 5.03
CA PHE A 44 4.05 -2.16 5.98
C PHE A 44 5.24 -1.57 5.24
N VAL A 45 5.59 -0.33 5.58
CA VAL A 45 6.78 0.36 5.07
C VAL A 45 7.70 0.72 6.22
N ARG A 46 8.98 0.99 5.92
CA ARG A 46 9.94 1.40 6.95
C ARG A 46 9.54 2.75 7.56
N LYS A 47 10.01 3.00 8.79
CA LYS A 47 9.70 4.23 9.54
C LYS A 47 10.21 5.49 8.86
N ASP A 48 11.19 5.38 7.98
CA ASP A 48 11.84 6.45 7.22
C ASP A 48 11.32 6.55 5.77
N PHE A 49 10.32 5.76 5.38
CA PHE A 49 9.80 5.78 4.01
C PHE A 49 9.13 7.12 3.68
N VAL A 50 9.57 7.72 2.57
CA VAL A 50 9.06 8.97 1.98
C VAL A 50 8.54 8.67 0.56
N LYS A 51 7.44 9.31 0.17
CA LYS A 51 6.72 9.08 -1.08
C LYS A 51 7.37 9.80 -2.28
#